data_AF-A0A6B8TNK9-F1
#
_entry.id   AF-A0A6B8TNK9-F1
#
_cell.length_a   1.000
_cell.length_b   1.000
_cell.length_c   1.000
_cell.angle_alpha   90.00
_cell.angle_beta   90.00
_cell.angle_gamma   90.00
#
_symmetry.space_group_name_H-M   'P 1'
#
loop_
_entity.id
_entity.type
_entity.pdbx_description
1 polymer ?
#
loop_
_entity_poly.entity_id
_entity_poly.type
_entity_poly.pdbx_seq_one_letter_code
_entity_poly.pdbx_strand_id
1 'polypeptide(L)' 'MPGYIVAQVIGGLLAGGLIYIIASGKDGFEATGSMAANGYGAHSPDGYGLAAVLIAEIVLTAFFLWIILAV' A
#
# COMPACT_ATOMS: atom_id res chain seq x y z
N MET A 1 -16.22 5.56 13.54
CA MET A 1 -15.60 4.61 12.60
C MET A 1 -15.61 5.09 11.15
N PRO A 2 -16.75 5.41 10.50
CA PRO A 2 -16.74 5.82 9.09
C PRO A 2 -15.88 7.07 8.83
N GLY A 3 -15.95 8.07 9.73
CA GLY A 3 -15.14 9.28 9.62
C GLY A 3 -13.62 9.04 9.68
N TYR A 4 -13.16 8.08 10.49
CA TYR A 4 -11.72 7.73 10.56
C TYR A 4 -11.23 7.12 9.26
N ILE A 5 -12.00 6.21 8.67
CA ILE A 5 -11.67 5.58 7.39
C ILE A 5 -11.62 6.63 6.28
N VAL A 6 -12.63 7.51 6.20
CA VAL A 6 -12.66 8.58 5.21
C VAL A 6 -11.45 9.52 5.35
N ALA A 7 -11.12 9.92 6.58
CA ALA A 7 -9.96 10.76 6.83
C ALA A 7 -8.64 10.08 6.40
N GLN A 8 -8.47 8.80 6.69
CA GLN A 8 -7.27 8.03 6.31
C GLN A 8 -7.16 7.86 4.80
N VAL A 9 -8.26 7.56 4.10
CA VAL A 9 -8.28 7.42 2.64
C VAL A 9 -7.95 8.76 1.96
N ILE A 10 -8.56 9.86 2.41
CA ILE A 10 -8.26 11.20 1.89
C ILE A 10 -6.79 11.56 2.17
N GLY A 11 -6.30 11.33 3.39
CA GLY A 11 -4.91 11.57 3.75
C GLY A 11 -3.92 10.77 2.90
N GLY A 12 -4.20 9.48 2.67
CA GLY A 12 -3.39 8.61 1.81
C GLY A 12 -3.38 9.07 0.35
N LEU A 13 -4.53 9.49 -0.18
CA LEU A 13 -4.63 10.05 -1.53
C LEU A 13 -3.81 11.34 -1.69
N LEU A 14 -3.93 12.25 -0.72
CA LEU A 14 -3.17 13.51 -0.73
C LEU A 14 -1.66 13.26 -0.62
N ALA A 15 -1.24 12.32 0.24
CA ALA A 15 0.16 11.94 0.38
C ALA A 15 0.71 11.30 -0.91
N GLY A 16 -0.06 10.40 -1.54
CA GLY A 16 0.30 9.82 -2.84
C GLY A 16 0.43 10.88 -3.94
N GLY A 17 -0.48 11.85 -3.98
CA GLY A 17 -0.40 12.99 -4.90
C GLY A 17 0.83 13.87 -4.65
N LEU A 18 1.19 14.11 -3.38
CA LEU A 18 2.41 14.82 -3.02
C LEU A 18 3.67 14.08 -3.50
N ILE A 19 3.73 12.75 -3.30
CA ILE A 19 4.83 11.91 -3.79
C ILE A 19 4.94 12.00 -5.31
N TYR A 20 3.80 11.94 -6.03
CA TYR A 20 3.77 12.08 -7.48
C TYR A 20 4.36 13.42 -7.95
N ILE A 21 3.98 14.53 -7.31
CA ILE A 21 4.50 15.87 -7.63
C ILE A 21 6.01 15.93 -7.42
N ILE A 22 6.50 15.43 -6.29
CA ILE A 22 7.93 15.41 -5.96
C ILE A 22 8.69 14.55 -6.98
N ALA A 23 8.22 13.33 -7.25
CA ALA A 23 8.87 12.40 -8.16
C ALA A 23 8.89 12.91 -9.61
N SER A 24 7.87 13.66 -10.03
CA SER A 24 7.81 14.29 -11.35
C SER A 24 8.92 15.34 -11.59
N GLY A 25 9.59 15.82 -10.53
CA GLY A 25 10.75 16.70 -10.65
C GLY A 25 12.07 15.98 -10.95
N LYS A 26 12.07 14.64 -11.02
CA LYS A 26 13.26 13.83 -11.32
C LYS A 26 13.22 13.37 -12.78
N ASP A 27 14.28 13.67 -13.53
CA ASP A 27 14.44 13.17 -14.89
C ASP A 27 14.35 11.64 -14.95
N GLY A 28 13.57 11.13 -15.91
CA GLY A 28 13.35 9.70 -16.12
C GLY A 28 12.33 9.05 -15.17
N PHE A 29 11.60 9.82 -14.37
CA PHE A 29 10.48 9.28 -13.60
C PHE A 29 9.30 8.91 -14.52
N GLU A 30 8.78 7.68 -14.34
CA GLU A 30 7.53 7.23 -14.95
C GLU A 30 6.58 6.67 -13.89
N ALA A 31 5.32 7.12 -13.92
CA ALA A 31 4.30 6.66 -12.97
C ALA A 31 3.74 5.26 -13.29
N THR A 32 4.12 4.69 -14.44
CA THR A 32 3.69 3.36 -14.93
C THR A 32 4.27 2.20 -14.11
N GLY A 33 5.35 2.42 -13.34
CA GLY A 33 6.00 1.43 -12.46
C GLY A 33 5.29 1.19 -11.11
N SER A 34 3.95 1.24 -11.09
CA SER A 34 3.06 1.06 -9.93
C SER A 34 3.12 2.09 -8.80
N MET A 35 4.08 3.03 -8.77
CA MET A 35 4.18 4.03 -7.70
C MET A 35 4.24 3.40 -6.30
N ALA A 36 4.93 2.26 -6.18
CA ALA A 36 4.96 1.41 -4.99
C ALA A 36 3.59 0.83 -4.58
N ALA A 37 2.66 0.69 -5.53
CA ALA A 37 1.42 -0.04 -5.28
C ALA A 37 1.72 -1.53 -5.00
N ASN A 38 0.97 -2.07 -4.03
CA ASN A 38 0.98 -3.49 -3.71
C ASN A 38 0.32 -4.30 -4.85
N GLY A 39 0.70 -5.57 -4.99
CA GLY A 39 0.15 -6.44 -6.05
C GLY A 39 0.42 -7.93 -5.83
N TYR A 40 -0.28 -8.75 -6.61
CA TYR A 40 -0.13 -10.20 -6.67
C TYR A 40 0.12 -10.65 -8.11
N GLY A 41 0.55 -11.90 -8.30
CA GLY A 41 0.89 -12.47 -9.60
C GLY A 41 1.95 -11.64 -10.30
N ALA A 42 1.68 -11.22 -11.55
CA ALA A 42 2.59 -10.38 -12.33
C ALA A 42 2.88 -9.00 -11.71
N HIS A 43 2.07 -8.56 -10.74
CA HIS A 43 2.28 -7.29 -10.01
C HIS A 43 2.93 -7.50 -8.64
N SER A 44 3.22 -8.74 -8.24
CA SER A 44 4.05 -9.02 -7.07
C SER A 44 5.53 -8.94 -7.47
N PRO A 45 6.42 -8.29 -6.69
CA PRO A 45 7.85 -8.20 -7.01
C PRO A 45 8.51 -9.55 -7.31
N ASP A 46 8.14 -10.59 -6.57
CA ASP A 46 8.67 -11.95 -6.71
C ASP A 46 7.65 -12.93 -7.31
N GLY A 47 6.56 -12.43 -7.90
CA GLY A 47 5.60 -13.25 -8.63
C GLY A 47 4.66 -14.11 -7.79
N TYR A 48 4.46 -13.82 -6.50
CA TYR A 48 3.57 -14.61 -5.64
C TYR A 48 2.11 -14.55 -6.12
N GLY A 49 1.49 -15.72 -6.30
CA GLY A 49 0.07 -15.83 -6.66
C GLY A 49 -0.87 -15.28 -5.58
N LEU A 50 -2.12 -15.00 -5.97
CA LEU A 50 -3.13 -14.37 -5.10
C LEU A 50 -3.33 -15.09 -3.75
N ALA A 51 -3.37 -16.43 -3.76
CA ALA A 51 -3.57 -17.19 -2.53
C ALA A 51 -2.43 -17.01 -1.52
N ALA A 52 -1.17 -16.97 -1.99
CA ALA A 52 -0.01 -16.77 -1.13
C ALA A 52 -0.01 -15.36 -0.53
N VAL A 53 -0.29 -14.34 -1.33
CA VAL A 53 -0.40 -12.94 -0.88
C VAL A 53 -1.54 -12.79 0.14
N LEU A 54 -2.71 -13.38 -0.13
CA LEU A 54 -3.86 -13.31 0.78
C LEU A 54 -3.55 -13.95 2.14
N ILE A 55 -2.87 -15.09 2.16
CA ILE A 55 -2.41 -15.71 3.41
C ILE A 55 -1.45 -14.78 4.16
N ALA A 56 -0.47 -14.21 3.47
CA ALA A 56 0.49 -13.29 4.07
C ALA A 56 -0.20 -12.03 4.65
N GLU A 57 -1.06 -11.37 3.88
CA GLU A 57 -1.75 -10.15 4.32
C GLU A 57 -2.66 -10.41 5.53
N ILE A 58 -3.42 -11.51 5.54
CA ILE A 58 -4.28 -11.86 6.68
C ILE A 58 -3.45 -12.12 7.94
N VAL A 59 -2.41 -12.95 7.84
CA VAL A 59 -1.59 -13.34 9.00
C VAL A 59 -0.88 -12.11 9.57
N LEU A 60 -0.20 -11.33 8.73
CA LEU A 60 0.56 -10.16 9.17
C LEU A 60 -0.35 -9.06 9.75
N THR A 61 -1.53 -8.85 9.17
CA THR A 61 -2.50 -7.88 9.70
C THR A 61 -3.07 -8.33 11.05
N ALA A 62 -3.35 -9.63 11.23
CA ALA A 62 -3.79 -10.16 12.50
C ALA A 62 -2.74 -9.97 13.60
N PHE A 63 -1.46 -10.21 13.31
CA PHE A 63 -0.37 -9.92 14.25
C PHE A 63 -0.23 -8.42 14.54
N PHE A 64 -0.36 -7.56 13.54
CA PHE A 64 -0.33 -6.11 13.74
C PHE A 64 -1.43 -5.64 14.71
N LEU A 65 -2.66 -6.13 14.53
CA LEU A 65 -3.76 -5.84 15.44
C LEU A 65 -3.54 -6.42 16.84
N TRP A 66 -3.02 -7.64 16.95
CA TRP A 66 -2.69 -8.23 18.24
C TRP A 66 -1.66 -7.36 18.98
N ILE A 67 -0.58 -6.95 18.32
CA ILE A 67 0.43 -6.08 18.92
C ILE A 67 -0.18 -4.76 19.40
N ILE A 68 -1.06 -4.12 18.61
CA ILE A 68 -1.74 -2.89 19.01
C ILE A 68 -2.63 -3.11 20.24
N LEU A 69 -3.36 -4.22 20.31
CA LEU A 69 -4.26 -4.53 21.42
C LEU A 69 -3.52 -4.98 22.69
N ALA A 70 -2.29 -5.47 22.55
CA ALA A 70 -1.45 -5.93 23.66
C ALA A 70 -0.74 -4.78 24.40
N VAL A 71 -0.84 -3.55 23.90
CA VAL A 71 -0.34 -2.31 24.51
C VAL A 71 -1.50 -1.58 25.17
#